data_AF-A0A2V8S930-F1
#
_entry.id   AF-A0A2V8S930-F1
#
_cell.length_a   1.000
_cell.length_b   1.000
_cell.length_c   1.000
_cell.angle_alpha   90.00
_cell.angle_beta   90.00
_cell.angle_gamma   90.00
#
_symmetry.space_group_name_H-M   'P 1'
#
loop_
_entity.id
_entity.type
_entity.pdbx_description
1 polymer ?
#
loop_
_entity_poly.entity_id
_entity_poly.type
_entity_poly.pdbx_seq_one_letter_code
_entity_poly.pdbx_strand_id
1 'polypeptide(L)'
;MVWAGKGDVPARVGVSGASRRRPKMADQSKSLVNTVELGRAIRRKREELGLSLRDVADETSVSASTLSRIENGTGKPDADNIARLTAWLDMPVERVMSARKNEEGTDNSAVVYFPREATPDIVEAHLRADRNLTPETAKALSELFRVAYQQFSAPGQDTRGRKGRK
;
A
#
# COMPACT_ATOMS: atom_id res chain seq x y z
N MET A 1 19.82 -78.71 -30.37
CA MET A 1 18.71 -78.96 -29.41
C MET A 1 19.09 -78.28 -28.10
N VAL A 2 18.23 -77.37 -27.66
CA VAL A 2 18.33 -76.34 -26.62
C VAL A 2 17.41 -76.85 -25.49
N TRP A 3 17.55 -76.67 -24.17
CA TRP A 3 18.05 -75.62 -23.30
C TRP A 3 18.10 -76.18 -21.85
N ALA A 4 18.73 -75.48 -20.92
CA ALA A 4 18.71 -75.77 -19.47
C ALA A 4 18.38 -74.50 -18.68
N GLY A 5 17.75 -74.63 -17.51
CA GLY A 5 18.05 -73.73 -16.38
C GLY A 5 16.90 -73.14 -15.56
N LYS A 6 16.95 -73.44 -14.25
CA LYS A 6 16.81 -72.56 -13.07
C LYS A 6 15.43 -71.99 -12.70
N GLY A 7 15.21 -71.99 -11.38
CA GLY A 7 13.92 -71.81 -10.71
C GLY A 7 13.48 -70.36 -10.50
N ASP A 8 12.17 -70.24 -10.36
CA ASP A 8 11.41 -69.00 -10.17
C ASP A 8 11.32 -68.59 -8.70
N VAL A 9 11.43 -67.27 -8.47
CA VAL A 9 11.05 -66.59 -7.23
C VAL A 9 10.01 -65.53 -7.62
N PRO A 10 8.80 -65.50 -7.03
CA PRO A 10 7.83 -64.46 -7.35
C PRO A 10 8.07 -63.17 -6.56
N ALA A 11 7.73 -62.06 -7.21
CA ALA A 11 7.97 -60.69 -6.79
C ALA A 11 6.77 -60.02 -6.07
N ARG A 12 7.08 -58.84 -5.48
CA ARG A 12 6.21 -57.71 -5.05
C ARG A 12 5.63 -57.87 -3.63
N VAL A 13 5.53 -56.83 -2.78
CA VAL A 13 5.23 -55.40 -2.98
C VAL A 13 5.95 -54.58 -1.90
N GLY A 14 6.59 -53.47 -2.28
CA GLY A 14 7.13 -52.47 -1.35
C GLY A 14 6.04 -51.51 -0.86
N VAL A 15 6.01 -51.24 0.44
CA VAL A 15 5.25 -50.11 1.01
C VAL A 15 6.21 -49.18 1.73
N SER A 16 6.40 -48.05 1.06
CA SER A 16 7.04 -46.81 1.48
C SER A 16 6.55 -46.33 2.86
N GLY A 17 7.48 -46.11 3.77
CA GLY A 17 7.24 -45.42 5.04
C GLY A 17 6.92 -43.95 4.77
N ALA A 18 5.65 -43.60 4.87
CA ALA A 18 5.13 -42.25 4.70
C ALA A 18 5.77 -41.29 5.71
N SER A 19 6.71 -40.47 5.21
CA SER A 19 7.08 -39.20 5.84
C SER A 19 5.79 -38.40 6.04
N ARG A 20 5.38 -38.20 7.31
CA ARG A 20 4.32 -37.26 7.66
C ARG A 20 4.81 -35.85 7.32
N ARG A 21 4.63 -35.46 6.06
CA ARG A 21 4.70 -34.07 5.65
C ARG A 21 3.62 -33.33 6.42
N ARG A 22 4.04 -32.54 7.41
CA ARG A 22 3.20 -31.48 7.96
C ARG A 22 2.65 -30.68 6.78
N PRO A 23 1.33 -30.46 6.65
CA PRO A 23 0.82 -29.59 5.61
C PRO A 23 1.41 -28.20 5.84
N LYS A 24 2.07 -27.64 4.81
CA LYS A 24 2.32 -26.20 4.74
C LYS A 24 0.94 -25.56 4.77
N MET A 25 0.53 -25.03 5.91
CA MET A 25 -0.58 -24.10 5.95
C MET A 25 -0.17 -22.93 5.08
N ALA A 26 -0.82 -22.85 3.92
CA ALA A 26 -0.73 -21.70 3.05
C ALA A 26 -1.04 -20.48 3.91
N ASP A 27 -0.06 -19.58 4.02
CA ASP A 27 -0.25 -18.24 4.50
C ASP A 27 -1.22 -17.54 3.55
N GLN A 28 -2.51 -17.73 3.81
CA GLN A 28 -3.62 -17.02 3.18
C GLN A 28 -3.90 -15.73 3.94
N SER A 29 -2.86 -15.03 4.40
CA SER A 29 -2.97 -13.62 4.65
C SER A 29 -3.14 -12.93 3.29
N LYS A 30 -4.39 -12.65 2.92
CA LYS A 30 -4.67 -11.59 1.95
C LYS A 30 -3.81 -10.40 2.36
N SER A 31 -2.88 -10.02 1.49
CA SER A 31 -1.95 -8.91 1.73
C SER A 31 -2.75 -7.73 2.26
N LEU A 32 -2.49 -7.36 3.51
CA LEU A 32 -3.08 -6.16 4.12
C LEU A 32 -2.56 -4.90 3.44
N VAL A 33 -1.58 -4.99 2.54
CA VAL A 33 -0.88 -3.88 1.93
C VAL A 33 -1.24 -3.78 0.46
N ASN A 34 -1.61 -2.59 0.01
CA ASN A 34 -1.79 -2.28 -1.40
C ASN A 34 -0.43 -1.96 -2.04
N THR A 35 0.31 -3.01 -2.43
CA THR A 35 1.64 -2.87 -3.06
C THR A 35 1.60 -2.02 -4.33
N VAL A 36 0.52 -2.09 -5.11
CA VAL A 36 0.42 -1.34 -6.38
C VAL A 36 0.41 0.16 -6.12
N GLU A 37 -0.38 0.61 -5.15
CA GLU A 37 -0.41 2.03 -4.76
C GLU A 37 0.90 2.47 -4.11
N LEU A 38 1.51 1.62 -3.26
CA LEU A 38 2.84 1.89 -2.71
C LEU A 38 3.87 2.10 -3.82
N GLY A 39 3.91 1.19 -4.80
CA GLY A 39 4.83 1.26 -5.93
C GLY A 39 4.64 2.51 -6.77
N ARG A 40 3.39 2.91 -7.02
CA ARG A 40 3.07 4.16 -7.73
C ARG A 40 3.55 5.40 -6.97
N ALA A 41 3.35 5.43 -5.65
CA ALA A 41 3.80 6.53 -4.81
C ALA A 41 5.33 6.66 -4.81
N ILE A 42 6.05 5.53 -4.68
CA ILE A 42 7.52 5.48 -4.73
C ILE A 42 8.03 6.01 -6.06
N ARG A 43 7.50 5.45 -7.16
CA ARG A 43 7.90 5.83 -8.51
C ARG A 43 7.71 7.32 -8.78
N ARG A 44 6.57 7.87 -8.37
CA ARG A 44 6.26 9.29 -8.54
C ARG A 44 7.26 10.18 -7.80
N LYS A 45 7.44 9.97 -6.49
CA LYS A 45 8.37 10.79 -5.69
C LYS A 45 9.80 10.68 -6.23
N ARG A 46 10.22 9.47 -6.62
CA ARG A 46 11.53 9.22 -7.22
C ARG A 46 11.71 10.00 -8.53
N GLU A 47 10.75 9.93 -9.45
CA GLU A 47 10.80 10.63 -10.73
C GLU A 47 10.71 12.16 -10.58
N GLU A 48 9.92 12.66 -9.63
CA GLU A 48 9.82 14.10 -9.30
C GLU A 48 11.15 14.67 -8.78
N LEU A 49 11.91 13.87 -8.01
CA LEU A 49 13.22 14.24 -7.48
C LEU A 49 14.37 13.93 -8.46
N GLY A 50 14.09 13.32 -9.62
CA GLY A 50 15.11 12.91 -10.58
C GLY A 50 16.03 11.79 -10.09
N LEU A 51 15.58 10.99 -9.12
CA LEU A 51 16.37 9.93 -8.48
C LEU A 51 16.33 8.61 -9.27
N SER A 52 17.43 7.88 -9.25
CA SER A 52 17.48 6.48 -9.68
C SER A 52 16.98 5.55 -8.57
N LEU A 53 16.70 4.29 -8.92
CA LEU A 53 16.36 3.27 -7.91
C LEU A 53 17.51 2.99 -6.93
N ARG A 54 18.75 3.29 -7.32
CA ARG A 54 19.91 3.15 -6.41
C ARG A 54 19.95 4.29 -5.40
N ASP A 55 19.68 5.51 -5.83
CA ASP A 55 19.65 6.66 -4.91
C ASP A 55 18.56 6.47 -3.84
N VAL A 56 17.37 6.01 -4.24
CA VAL A 56 16.30 5.67 -3.28
C VAL A 56 16.70 4.49 -2.39
N ALA A 57 17.46 3.52 -2.91
CA ALA A 57 17.95 2.42 -2.09
C ALA A 57 18.92 2.90 -1.01
N ASP A 58 19.77 3.87 -1.32
CA ASP A 58 20.71 4.47 -0.37
C ASP A 58 19.97 5.29 0.70
N GLU A 59 18.91 6.02 0.32
CA GLU A 59 18.09 6.80 1.27
C GLU A 59 17.22 5.94 2.18
N THR A 60 16.66 4.84 1.66
CA THR A 60 15.69 4.01 2.38
C THR A 60 16.30 2.76 3.00
N SER A 61 17.53 2.43 2.63
CA SER A 61 18.16 1.12 2.90
C SER A 61 17.34 -0.08 2.37
N VAL A 62 16.44 0.14 1.40
CA VAL A 62 15.69 -0.90 0.70
C VAL A 62 16.37 -1.18 -0.63
N SER A 63 16.80 -2.43 -0.87
CA SER A 63 17.54 -2.77 -2.09
C SER A 63 16.81 -2.34 -3.39
N ALA A 64 17.57 -1.84 -4.37
CA ALA A 64 17.05 -1.41 -5.68
C ALA A 64 16.22 -2.50 -6.41
N SER A 65 16.58 -3.78 -6.25
CA SER A 65 15.79 -4.91 -6.79
C SER A 65 14.42 -5.03 -6.11
N THR A 66 14.34 -4.76 -4.81
CA THR A 66 13.08 -4.78 -4.07
C THR A 66 12.22 -3.58 -4.44
N LEU A 67 12.81 -2.38 -4.52
CA LEU A 67 12.14 -1.19 -5.03
C LEU A 67 11.57 -1.40 -6.43
N SER A 68 12.35 -1.98 -7.36
CA SER A 68 11.87 -2.29 -8.72
C SER A 68 10.66 -3.24 -8.72
N ARG A 69 10.68 -4.29 -7.89
CA ARG A 69 9.54 -5.21 -7.77
C ARG A 69 8.31 -4.51 -7.19
N ILE A 70 8.49 -3.64 -6.20
CA ILE A 70 7.41 -2.86 -5.59
C ILE A 70 6.83 -1.86 -6.60
N GLU A 71 7.65 -1.08 -7.31
CA GLU A 71 7.19 -0.15 -8.36
C GLU A 71 6.41 -0.85 -9.48
N ASN A 72 6.76 -2.11 -9.78
CA ASN A 72 6.06 -2.94 -10.77
C ASN A 72 4.87 -3.71 -10.17
N GLY A 73 4.54 -3.54 -8.89
CA GLY A 73 3.42 -4.21 -8.22
C GLY A 73 3.60 -5.72 -7.99
N THR A 74 4.79 -6.25 -8.22
CA THR A 74 5.11 -7.70 -8.08
C THR A 74 5.81 -8.03 -6.76
N GLY A 75 6.25 -7.02 -6.02
CA GLY A 75 6.89 -7.17 -4.71
C GLY A 75 5.88 -7.46 -3.60
N LYS A 76 6.35 -8.12 -2.55
CA LYS A 76 5.65 -8.19 -1.26
C LYS A 76 6.57 -7.53 -0.22
N PRO A 77 6.40 -6.23 0.07
CA PRO A 77 7.20 -5.57 1.08
C PRO A 77 6.80 -6.12 2.46
N ASP A 78 7.79 -6.37 3.31
CA ASP A 78 7.58 -6.69 4.71
C ASP A 78 7.33 -5.41 5.54
N ALA A 79 7.01 -5.57 6.82
CA ALA A 79 6.69 -4.46 7.72
C ALA A 79 7.82 -3.43 7.83
N ASP A 80 9.08 -3.88 7.82
CA ASP A 80 10.25 -3.00 7.92
C ASP A 80 10.42 -2.17 6.64
N ASN A 81 10.34 -2.80 5.47
CA ASN A 81 10.35 -2.09 4.19
C ASN A 81 9.19 -1.09 4.10
N ILE A 82 7.98 -1.46 4.55
CA ILE A 82 6.83 -0.56 4.56
C ILE A 82 7.12 0.66 5.44
N ALA A 83 7.62 0.47 6.66
CA ALA A 83 7.92 1.57 7.57
C ALA A 83 8.96 2.54 6.98
N ARG A 84 10.03 2.01 6.39
CA ARG A 84 11.08 2.82 5.75
C ARG A 84 10.56 3.58 4.54
N LEU A 85 9.79 2.92 3.68
CA LEU A 85 9.25 3.53 2.46
C LEU A 85 8.17 4.57 2.78
N THR A 86 7.33 4.34 3.78
CA THR A 86 6.31 5.31 4.22
C THR A 86 6.91 6.52 4.89
N ALA A 87 7.94 6.33 5.73
CA ALA A 87 8.73 7.43 6.27
C ALA A 87 9.41 8.24 5.16
N TRP A 88 10.04 7.57 4.19
CA TRP A 88 10.65 8.24 3.04
C TRP A 88 9.62 8.99 2.19
N LEU A 89 8.40 8.47 2.05
CA LEU A 89 7.30 9.12 1.32
C LEU A 89 6.66 10.28 2.08
N ASP A 90 6.98 10.48 3.37
CA ASP A 90 6.26 11.36 4.29
C ASP A 90 4.75 11.05 4.30
N MET A 91 4.43 9.75 4.45
CA MET A 91 3.08 9.20 4.34
C MET A 91 2.76 8.32 5.55
N PRO A 92 1.57 8.44 6.17
CA PRO A 92 1.13 7.51 7.21
C PRO A 92 1.00 6.08 6.67
N VAL A 93 1.40 5.08 7.46
CA VAL A 93 1.37 3.67 7.06
C VAL A 93 -0.04 3.19 6.71
N GLU A 94 -1.05 3.77 7.35
CA GLU A 94 -2.47 3.49 7.17
C GLU A 94 -2.93 3.73 5.72
N ARG A 95 -2.28 4.64 4.98
CA ARG A 95 -2.62 4.89 3.57
C ARG A 95 -2.23 3.73 2.66
N VAL A 96 -1.21 2.96 3.04
CA VAL A 96 -0.71 1.82 2.27
C VAL A 96 -1.40 0.52 2.67
N MET A 97 -1.97 0.50 3.88
CA MET A 97 -2.77 -0.60 4.37
C MET A 97 -4.14 -0.57 3.67
N SER A 98 -4.52 -1.68 3.05
CA SER A 98 -5.85 -1.90 2.55
C SER A 98 -6.80 -1.95 3.75
N ALA A 99 -7.68 -0.97 3.88
CA ALA A 99 -8.91 -1.16 4.64
C ALA A 99 -9.57 -2.41 4.07
N ARG A 100 -9.93 -3.37 4.93
CA ARG A 100 -10.74 -4.51 4.49
C ARG A 100 -11.92 -3.93 3.72
N LYS A 101 -12.19 -4.45 2.52
CA LYS A 101 -13.51 -4.27 1.90
C LYS A 101 -14.51 -4.75 2.95
N ASN A 102 -15.17 -3.81 3.64
CA ASN A 102 -16.36 -4.15 4.40
C ASN A 102 -17.37 -4.63 3.37
N GLU A 103 -18.09 -5.71 3.69
CA GLU A 103 -19.04 -6.39 2.79
C GLU A 103 -20.22 -5.49 2.34
N GLU A 104 -20.22 -4.22 2.78
CA GLU A 104 -21.19 -3.18 2.53
C GLU A 104 -20.72 -2.13 1.51
N GLY A 105 -19.93 -2.50 0.49
CA GLY A 105 -19.76 -1.69 -0.73
C GLY A 105 -19.32 -0.22 -0.57
N THR A 106 -18.87 0.20 0.61
CA THR A 106 -18.30 1.52 0.86
C THR A 106 -16.86 1.45 0.42
N ASP A 107 -16.58 2.12 -0.70
CA ASP A 107 -15.24 2.32 -1.20
C ASP A 107 -14.49 3.21 -0.21
N ASN A 108 -13.94 2.59 0.84
CA ASN A 108 -12.95 3.23 1.69
C ASN A 108 -11.61 3.23 0.92
N SER A 109 -11.65 3.86 -0.26
CA SER A 109 -10.48 4.23 -1.03
C SER A 109 -9.71 5.20 -0.15
N ALA A 110 -8.60 4.73 0.39
CA ALA A 110 -7.67 5.53 1.14
C ALA A 110 -7.40 6.82 0.36
N VAL A 111 -7.84 7.94 0.94
CA VAL A 111 -7.75 9.29 0.37
C VAL A 111 -6.38 9.50 -0.26
N VAL A 112 -6.36 9.58 -1.59
CA VAL A 112 -5.15 9.84 -2.37
C VAL A 112 -4.76 11.31 -2.15
N TYR A 113 -3.71 11.53 -1.37
CA TYR A 113 -3.12 12.86 -1.25
C TYR A 113 -2.21 13.09 -2.44
N PHE A 114 -2.64 13.99 -3.32
CA PHE A 114 -1.79 14.56 -4.34
C PHE A 114 -1.22 15.88 -3.77
N PRO A 115 0.11 16.02 -3.61
CA PRO A 115 0.73 17.24 -3.07
C PRO A 115 0.61 18.48 -3.98
N ARG A 116 -0.30 18.47 -4.96
CA ARG A 116 -0.61 19.60 -5.85
C ARG A 116 -2.09 19.96 -5.92
N GLU A 117 -2.98 19.21 -5.28
CA GLU A 117 -4.41 19.54 -5.21
C GLU A 117 -4.70 20.22 -3.88
N ALA A 118 -5.42 21.35 -3.91
CA ALA A 118 -5.83 21.99 -2.68
C ALA A 118 -6.82 21.05 -1.96
N THR A 119 -6.66 20.82 -0.65
CA THR A 119 -7.55 19.97 0.18
C THR A 119 -9.06 20.15 -0.13
N PRO A 120 -9.58 21.38 -0.37
CA PRO A 120 -10.98 21.57 -0.76
C PRO A 120 -11.40 20.89 -2.08
N ASP A 121 -10.49 20.81 -3.06
CA ASP A 121 -10.78 20.25 -4.37
C ASP A 121 -10.87 18.71 -4.29
N ILE A 122 -10.04 18.09 -3.44
CA ILE A 122 -10.11 16.65 -3.15
C ILE A 122 -11.46 16.32 -2.52
N VAL A 123 -11.88 17.07 -1.49
CA VAL A 123 -13.17 16.83 -0.80
C VAL A 123 -14.33 17.03 -1.77
N GLU A 124 -14.26 18.03 -2.64
CA GLU A 124 -15.27 18.27 -3.66
C GLU A 124 -15.41 17.10 -4.63
N ALA A 125 -14.29 16.52 -5.09
CA ALA A 125 -14.31 15.34 -5.96
C ALA A 125 -15.01 14.14 -5.29
N HIS A 126 -14.81 13.95 -3.98
CA HIS A 126 -15.47 12.88 -3.22
C HIS A 126 -16.97 13.14 -3.06
N LEU A 127 -17.37 14.36 -2.70
CA LEU A 127 -18.79 14.72 -2.53
C LEU A 127 -19.57 14.56 -3.85
N ARG A 128 -18.95 14.87 -5.00
CA ARG A 128 -19.57 14.65 -6.32
C ARG A 128 -19.75 13.17 -6.67
N ALA A 129 -18.86 12.31 -6.18
CA ALA A 129 -18.93 10.87 -6.44
C ALA A 129 -19.87 10.11 -5.49
N ASP A 130 -20.36 10.77 -4.43
CA ASP A 130 -21.27 10.17 -3.46
C ASP A 130 -22.68 10.00 -4.04
N ARG A 131 -23.09 8.74 -4.16
CA ARG A 131 -24.39 8.33 -4.74
C ARG A 131 -25.57 8.69 -3.84
N ASN A 132 -25.31 8.98 -2.56
CA ASN A 132 -26.32 9.36 -1.58
C ASN A 132 -26.63 10.86 -1.61
N LEU A 133 -25.86 11.65 -2.35
CA LEU A 133 -26.03 13.10 -2.45
C LEU A 133 -26.62 13.46 -3.81
N THR A 134 -27.51 14.47 -3.82
CA THR A 134 -27.84 15.13 -5.07
C THR A 134 -26.68 16.03 -5.50
N PRO A 135 -26.54 16.33 -6.81
CA PRO A 135 -25.51 17.25 -7.30
C PRO A 135 -25.54 18.61 -6.58
N GLU A 136 -26.74 19.10 -6.24
CA GLU A 136 -26.95 20.36 -5.53
C GLU A 136 -26.45 20.29 -4.09
N THR A 137 -26.77 19.21 -3.37
CA THR A 137 -26.29 19.02 -1.98
C THR A 137 -24.78 18.84 -1.93
N ALA A 138 -24.20 18.05 -2.84
CA ALA A 138 -22.75 17.89 -2.94
C ALA A 138 -22.03 19.22 -3.15
N LYS A 139 -22.57 20.09 -4.02
CA LYS A 139 -22.07 21.44 -4.25
C LYS A 139 -22.18 22.33 -3.00
N ALA A 140 -23.33 22.32 -2.31
CA ALA A 140 -23.51 23.13 -1.11
C ALA A 140 -22.55 22.71 0.02
N LEU A 141 -22.33 21.41 0.19
CA LEU A 141 -21.39 20.88 1.18
C LEU A 141 -19.93 21.20 0.83
N SER A 142 -19.56 21.17 -0.45
CA SER A 142 -18.20 21.52 -0.88
C SER A 142 -17.91 23.02 -0.69
N GLU A 143 -18.88 23.88 -0.97
CA GLU A 143 -18.79 25.32 -0.73
C GLU A 143 -18.63 25.62 0.77
N LEU A 144 -19.45 24.99 1.62
CA LEU A 144 -19.34 25.13 3.08
C LEU A 144 -17.95 24.70 3.58
N PHE A 145 -17.48 23.54 3.14
CA PHE A 145 -16.16 23.03 3.50
C PHE A 145 -15.04 23.97 3.05
N ARG A 146 -15.08 24.47 1.81
CA ARG A 146 -14.07 25.38 1.26
C ARG A 146 -13.95 26.65 2.10
N VAL A 147 -15.09 27.25 2.46
CA VAL A 147 -15.14 28.45 3.30
C VAL A 147 -14.56 28.19 4.69
N ALA A 148 -14.99 27.11 5.35
CA ALA A 148 -14.47 26.73 6.65
C ALA A 148 -12.95 26.47 6.60
N TYR A 149 -12.50 25.71 5.60
CA TYR A 149 -11.09 25.39 5.43
C TYR A 149 -10.24 26.65 5.27
N GLN A 150 -10.65 27.60 4.43
CA GLN A 150 -9.93 28.88 4.27
C GLN A 150 -9.88 29.69 5.58
N GLN A 151 -10.97 29.71 6.33
CA GLN A 151 -11.04 30.44 7.60
C GLN A 151 -10.13 29.86 8.69
N PHE A 152 -9.93 28.54 8.72
CA PHE A 152 -9.22 27.86 9.80
C PHE A 152 -7.83 27.31 9.43
N SER A 153 -7.43 27.33 8.17
CA SER A 153 -6.14 26.77 7.69
C SER A 153 -4.93 27.72 7.80
N ALA A 154 -5.02 28.84 8.52
CA ALA A 154 -3.89 29.74 8.70
C ALA A 154 -2.68 29.03 9.36
N PRO A 155 -1.44 29.21 8.86
CA PRO A 155 -0.24 28.77 9.58
C PRO A 155 -0.14 29.57 10.88
N GLY A 156 0.10 28.88 12.00
CA GLY A 156 -0.08 29.38 13.36
C GLY A 156 0.35 30.83 13.59
N GLN A 157 -0.58 31.66 14.06
CA GLN A 157 -0.22 32.86 14.82
C GLN A 157 0.25 32.40 16.20
N ASP A 158 1.57 32.38 16.39
CA ASP A 158 2.20 32.19 17.69
C ASP A 158 1.76 33.30 18.66
N THR A 159 1.05 32.88 19.69
CA THR A 159 0.74 33.70 20.86
C THR A 159 2.00 33.86 21.72
N ARG A 160 2.80 34.93 21.54
CA ARG A 160 3.65 35.58 22.58
C ARG A 160 4.64 36.60 21.96
N GLY A 161 4.62 37.86 22.44
CA GLY A 161 5.80 38.73 22.37
C GLY A 161 5.67 40.11 21.70
N ARG A 162 4.83 41.01 22.23
CA ARG A 162 5.09 42.47 22.15
C ARG A 162 4.40 43.23 23.28
N LYS A 163 4.80 43.02 24.54
CA LYS A 163 4.64 44.05 25.57
C LYS A 163 5.85 44.97 25.47
N GLY A 164 5.58 46.23 25.17
CA GLY A 164 6.57 47.26 24.85
C GLY A 164 7.55 47.50 26.00
N ARG A 165 8.81 47.68 25.60
CA ARG A 165 9.83 48.34 26.39
C ARG A 165 9.69 49.84 26.12
N LYS A 166 9.18 50.59 27.10
CA LYS A 166 9.46 52.00 27.33
C LYS A 166 9.32 52.26 28.82
#